data_AF-A0A0J1GVD0-F1
#
_entry.id   AF-A0A0J1GVD0-F1
#
_cell.length_a   1.000
_cell.length_b   1.000
_cell.length_c   1.000
_cell.angle_alpha   90.00
_cell.angle_beta   90.00
_cell.angle_gamma   90.00
#
_symmetry.space_group_name_H-M   'P 1'
#
loop_
_entity.id
_entity.type
_entity.pdbx_description
1 polymer ?
#
loop_
_entity_poly.entity_id
_entity_poly.type
_entity_poly.pdbx_seq_one_letter_code
_entity_poly.pdbx_strand_id
1 'polypeptide(L)'
;MKVLPLIVLLTSTTAFAAQDYDTISDKICDCLKAPYQEADKAMEMLAAAQKSGNLSALVNSQDEMMVVLNTARLCMEDIRERYPEIGQSIAAQDTVMKMTDDKCPNPLSSPQKPKDTANPKSSQTITSTELRP
;
A
#
# COMPACT_ATOMS: atom_id res chain seq x y z
N MET A 1 -8.51 48.63 -53.04
CA MET A 1 -9.15 48.45 -51.72
C MET A 1 -9.27 46.94 -51.51
N LYS A 2 -8.39 46.28 -50.74
CA LYS A 2 -8.46 46.03 -49.27
C LYS A 2 -9.82 45.41 -48.91
N VAL A 3 -9.99 44.19 -48.38
CA VAL A 3 -9.12 43.28 -47.59
C VAL A 3 -9.76 41.88 -47.65
N LEU A 4 -8.99 40.79 -47.75
CA LEU A 4 -9.49 39.43 -47.44
C LEU A 4 -9.28 39.16 -45.93
N PRO A 5 -10.25 38.56 -45.22
CA PRO A 5 -10.03 38.13 -43.84
C PRO A 5 -9.30 36.78 -43.83
N LEU A 6 -8.03 36.81 -43.44
CA LEU A 6 -7.26 35.62 -43.09
C LEU A 6 -7.75 35.12 -41.73
N ILE A 7 -8.66 34.13 -41.72
CA ILE A 7 -9.13 33.48 -40.50
C ILE A 7 -7.99 32.59 -39.99
N VAL A 8 -7.24 33.13 -39.03
CA VAL A 8 -6.22 32.40 -38.26
C VAL A 8 -6.96 31.41 -37.34
N LEU A 9 -6.96 30.13 -37.72
CA LEU A 9 -7.31 29.02 -36.85
C LEU A 9 -6.28 28.96 -35.71
N LEU A 10 -6.61 29.58 -34.58
CA LEU A 10 -5.92 29.40 -33.30
C LEU A 10 -6.16 27.96 -32.84
N THR A 11 -5.27 27.05 -33.23
CA THR A 11 -5.20 25.71 -32.66
C THR A 11 -4.68 25.83 -31.23
N SER A 12 -5.59 25.92 -30.27
CA SER A 12 -5.30 25.80 -28.85
C SER A 12 -4.76 24.39 -28.58
N THR A 13 -3.43 24.24 -28.52
CA THR A 13 -2.80 23.02 -28.02
C THR A 13 -3.13 22.91 -26.53
N THR A 14 -4.15 22.14 -26.17
CA THR A 14 -4.34 21.66 -24.81
C THR A 14 -3.19 20.70 -24.52
N ALA A 15 -2.10 21.22 -23.96
CA ALA A 15 -1.08 20.39 -23.36
C ALA A 15 -1.75 19.66 -22.18
N PHE A 16 -2.14 18.40 -22.39
CA PHE A 16 -2.42 17.51 -21.28
C PHE A 16 -1.10 17.37 -20.53
N ALA A 17 -1.00 18.00 -19.36
CA ALA A 17 0.12 17.76 -18.46
C ALA A 17 0.22 16.25 -18.24
N ALA A 18 1.34 15.65 -18.63
CA ALA A 18 1.60 14.26 -18.33
C ALA A 18 1.55 14.12 -16.81
N GLN A 19 0.58 13.35 -16.30
CA GLN A 19 0.46 13.12 -14.87
C GLN A 19 1.67 12.32 -14.40
N ASP A 20 2.42 12.91 -13.47
CA ASP A 20 3.63 12.31 -12.91
C ASP A 20 3.27 11.33 -11.79
N TYR A 21 2.65 10.21 -12.20
CA TYR A 21 2.27 9.15 -11.27
C TYR A 21 3.46 8.58 -10.52
N ASP A 22 4.67 8.63 -11.10
CA ASP A 22 5.89 8.13 -10.46
C ASP A 22 6.25 8.93 -9.21
N THR A 23 6.31 10.26 -9.33
CA THR A 23 6.54 11.18 -8.20
C THR A 23 5.42 11.08 -7.16
N ILE A 24 4.18 10.93 -7.60
CA ILE A 24 3.04 10.83 -6.67
C ILE A 24 3.12 9.54 -5.86
N SER A 25 3.41 8.41 -6.50
CA SER A 25 3.63 7.15 -5.80
C SER A 25 4.79 7.22 -4.81
N ASP A 26 5.89 7.91 -5.13
CA ASP A 26 6.99 8.14 -4.18
C ASP A 26 6.52 8.92 -2.94
N LYS A 27 5.71 9.96 -3.14
CA LYS A 27 5.15 10.74 -2.04
C LYS A 27 4.20 9.93 -1.16
N ILE A 28 3.39 9.08 -1.77
CA ILE A 28 2.53 8.15 -1.02
C ILE A 28 3.43 7.21 -0.20
N CYS A 29 4.49 6.64 -0.79
CA CYS A 29 5.43 5.78 -0.08
C CYS A 29 6.11 6.47 1.11
N ASP A 30 6.61 7.69 0.91
CA ASP A 30 7.23 8.48 1.99
C ASP A 30 6.25 8.71 3.14
N CYS A 31 5.01 9.01 2.80
CA CYS A 31 3.95 9.29 3.75
C CYS A 31 3.46 8.02 4.48
N LEU A 32 3.46 6.87 3.81
CA LEU A 32 3.09 5.58 4.39
C LEU A 32 4.22 4.92 5.20
N LYS A 33 5.45 5.42 5.12
CA LYS A 33 6.61 4.86 5.82
C LYS A 33 6.40 4.71 7.32
N ALA A 34 5.95 5.77 7.99
CA ALA A 34 5.70 5.75 9.43
C ALA A 34 4.55 4.80 9.82
N PRO A 35 3.34 4.88 9.21
CA PRO A 35 2.27 3.95 9.56
C PRO A 35 2.63 2.49 9.23
N TYR A 36 3.43 2.21 8.21
CA TYR A 36 3.89 0.84 7.92
C TYR A 36 4.85 0.30 8.99
N GLN A 37 5.74 1.14 9.53
CA GLN A 37 6.58 0.75 10.66
C GLN A 37 5.78 0.44 11.93
N GLU A 38 4.72 1.21 12.19
CA GLU A 38 3.82 0.94 13.32
C GLU A 38 2.94 -0.29 13.07
N ALA A 39 2.54 -0.54 11.81
CA ALA A 39 1.81 -1.75 11.41
C ALA A 39 2.61 -3.03 11.72
N ASP A 40 3.91 -3.04 11.41
CA ASP A 40 4.79 -4.18 11.72
C ASP A 40 4.84 -4.48 13.23
N LYS A 41 4.96 -3.45 14.07
CA LYS A 41 4.96 -3.62 15.53
C LYS A 41 3.62 -4.15 16.04
N ALA A 42 2.52 -3.58 15.55
CA ALA A 42 1.18 -4.02 15.92
C ALA A 42 0.95 -5.50 15.53
N MET A 43 1.48 -5.93 14.38
CA MET A 43 1.43 -7.33 13.95
C MET A 43 2.25 -8.26 14.83
N GLU A 44 3.44 -7.83 15.28
CA GLU A 44 4.25 -8.61 16.23
C GLU A 44 3.55 -8.76 17.59
N MET A 45 2.95 -7.68 18.11
CA MET A 45 2.16 -7.70 19.34
C MET A 45 0.94 -8.61 19.21
N LEU A 46 0.24 -8.53 18.07
CA LEU A 46 -0.91 -9.36 17.77
C LEU A 46 -0.54 -10.85 17.74
N ALA A 47 0.54 -11.20 17.05
CA ALA A 47 1.02 -12.58 16.96
C ALA A 47 1.42 -13.13 18.34
N ALA A 48 2.10 -12.31 19.16
CA ALA A 48 2.45 -12.69 20.53
C ALA A 48 1.21 -12.90 21.42
N ALA A 49 0.23 -12.00 21.33
CA ALA A 49 -1.02 -12.06 22.10
C ALA A 49 -1.86 -13.29 21.73
N GLN A 50 -1.96 -13.61 20.43
CA GLN A 50 -2.64 -14.81 19.94
C GLN A 50 -1.99 -16.08 20.47
N LYS A 51 -0.65 -16.16 20.44
CA LYS A 51 0.10 -17.31 20.94
C LYS A 51 -0.05 -17.50 22.46
N SER A 52 -0.12 -16.40 23.22
CA SER A 52 -0.22 -16.45 24.68
C SER A 52 -1.65 -16.51 25.22
N GLY A 53 -2.67 -16.30 24.37
CA GLY A 53 -4.07 -16.17 24.79
C GLY A 53 -4.33 -14.92 25.64
N ASN A 54 -3.47 -13.89 25.56
CA ASN A 54 -3.61 -12.68 26.36
C ASN A 54 -4.59 -11.71 25.70
N LEU A 55 -5.85 -11.72 26.17
CA LEU A 55 -6.91 -10.90 25.62
C LEU A 55 -6.64 -9.39 25.74
N SER A 56 -6.00 -8.93 26.83
CA SER A 56 -5.63 -7.51 26.98
C SER A 56 -4.59 -7.08 25.94
N ALA A 57 -3.58 -7.92 25.69
CA ALA A 57 -2.60 -7.64 24.64
C ALA A 57 -3.23 -7.66 23.23
N LEU A 58 -4.23 -8.52 23.02
CA LEU A 58 -4.99 -8.58 21.76
C LEU A 58 -5.80 -7.30 21.52
N VAL A 59 -6.48 -6.78 22.55
CA VAL A 59 -7.23 -5.51 22.44
C VAL A 59 -6.28 -4.34 22.19
N ASN A 60 -5.19 -4.24 22.95
CA ASN A 60 -4.19 -3.19 22.74
C ASN A 60 -3.60 -3.21 21.32
N SER A 61 -3.36 -4.41 20.76
CA SER A 61 -2.85 -4.54 19.38
C SER A 61 -3.85 -4.04 18.34
N GLN A 62 -5.16 -4.16 18.60
CA GLN A 62 -6.20 -3.62 17.72
C GLN A 62 -6.28 -2.09 17.81
N ASP A 63 -6.12 -1.52 19.01
CA ASP A 63 -6.08 -0.07 19.19
C ASP A 63 -4.89 0.55 18.43
N GLU A 64 -3.70 -0.06 18.51
CA GLU A 64 -2.53 0.37 17.74
C GLU A 64 -2.78 0.27 16.22
N MET A 65 -3.45 -0.79 15.76
CA MET A 65 -3.82 -0.93 14.35
C MET A 65 -4.79 0.17 13.89
N MET A 66 -5.68 0.65 14.78
CA MET A 66 -6.55 1.78 14.46
C MET A 66 -5.78 3.09 14.27
N VAL A 67 -4.70 3.30 15.04
CA VAL A 67 -3.80 4.46 14.87
C VAL A 67 -3.10 4.40 13.51
N VAL A 68 -2.60 3.22 13.11
CA VAL A 68 -2.02 2.97 11.78
C VAL A 68 -3.01 3.33 10.68
N LEU A 69 -4.24 2.82 10.76
CA LEU A 69 -5.28 3.06 9.76
C LEU A 69 -5.65 4.54 9.65
N ASN A 70 -5.78 5.23 10.79
CA ASN A 70 -6.11 6.65 10.80
C ASN A 70 -4.98 7.50 10.17
N THR A 71 -3.74 7.17 10.48
CA THR A 71 -2.57 7.89 9.95
C THR A 71 -2.41 7.66 8.44
N ALA A 72 -2.61 6.43 7.97
CA ALA A 72 -2.62 6.10 6.54
C ALA A 72 -3.79 6.78 5.81
N ARG A 73 -4.95 6.92 6.45
CA ARG A 73 -6.09 7.65 5.88
C ARG A 73 -5.76 9.13 5.68
N LEU A 74 -5.23 9.79 6.71
CA LEU A 74 -4.82 11.20 6.64
C LEU A 74 -3.77 11.43 5.56
N CYS A 75 -2.85 10.48 5.40
CA CYS A 75 -1.89 10.46 4.30
C CYS A 75 -2.57 10.52 2.92
N MET A 76 -3.53 9.63 2.68
CA MET A 76 -4.25 9.57 1.40
C MET A 76 -5.16 10.80 1.19
N GLU A 77 -5.70 11.39 2.26
CA GLU A 77 -6.47 12.64 2.19
C GLU A 77 -5.59 13.82 1.77
N ASP A 78 -4.38 13.98 2.33
CA ASP A 78 -3.41 15.02 1.93
C ASP A 78 -2.99 14.86 0.45
N ILE A 79 -2.75 13.63 0.00
CA ILE A 79 -2.43 13.35 -1.41
C ILE A 79 -3.60 13.74 -2.32
N ARG A 80 -4.84 13.43 -1.95
CA ARG A 80 -6.03 13.82 -2.74
C ARG A 80 -6.23 15.33 -2.80
N GLU A 81 -5.90 16.06 -1.75
CA GLU A 81 -5.97 17.52 -1.73
C GLU A 81 -4.91 18.14 -2.65
N ARG A 82 -3.69 17.60 -2.65
CA ARG A 82 -2.58 18.09 -3.48
C ARG A 82 -2.68 17.72 -4.95
N TYR A 83 -3.31 16.58 -5.25
CA TYR A 83 -3.44 16.02 -6.61
C TYR A 83 -4.92 15.72 -6.94
N PRO A 84 -5.79 16.74 -7.03
CA PRO A 84 -7.23 16.56 -7.22
C PRO A 84 -7.58 15.88 -8.55
N GLU A 85 -6.70 15.94 -9.54
CA GLU A 85 -6.84 15.28 -10.84
C GLU A 85 -6.78 13.75 -10.75
N ILE A 86 -6.09 13.20 -9.75
CA ILE A 86 -6.10 11.76 -9.46
C ILE A 86 -7.46 11.39 -8.85
N GLY A 87 -7.94 12.20 -7.89
CA GLY A 87 -9.23 11.99 -7.22
C GLY A 87 -10.45 11.99 -8.16
N GLN A 88 -10.32 12.56 -9.36
CA GLN A 88 -11.38 12.64 -10.37
C GLN A 88 -11.43 11.44 -11.34
N SER A 89 -10.39 10.60 -11.36
CA SER A 89 -10.30 9.46 -12.28
C SER A 89 -9.99 8.17 -11.54
N ILE A 90 -10.89 7.19 -11.63
CA ILE A 90 -10.68 5.85 -11.08
C ILE A 90 -9.43 5.21 -11.71
N ALA A 91 -9.24 5.36 -13.03
CA ALA A 91 -8.07 4.82 -13.71
C ALA A 91 -6.74 5.46 -13.23
N ALA A 92 -6.75 6.75 -12.91
CA ALA A 92 -5.58 7.43 -12.35
C ALA A 92 -5.30 6.95 -10.93
N GLN A 93 -6.34 6.80 -10.10
CA GLN A 93 -6.22 6.22 -8.75
C GLN A 93 -5.64 4.81 -8.81
N ASP A 94 -6.21 3.93 -9.62
CA ASP A 94 -5.74 2.55 -9.75
C ASP A 94 -4.28 2.48 -10.22
N THR A 95 -3.90 3.34 -11.17
CA THR A 95 -2.52 3.39 -11.67
C THR A 95 -1.53 3.81 -10.59
N VAL A 96 -1.83 4.90 -9.87
CA VAL A 96 -1.00 5.42 -8.79
C VAL A 96 -0.91 4.44 -7.63
N MET A 97 -2.02 3.80 -7.26
CA MET A 97 -2.04 2.80 -6.19
C MET A 97 -1.24 1.56 -6.57
N LYS A 98 -1.38 1.07 -7.81
CA LYS A 98 -0.57 -0.06 -8.29
C LYS A 98 0.92 0.27 -8.28
N MET A 99 1.31 1.45 -8.77
CA MET A 99 2.70 1.90 -8.72
C MET A 99 3.22 2.05 -7.29
N THR A 100 2.36 2.51 -6.37
CA THR A 100 2.68 2.58 -4.94
C THR A 100 2.91 1.18 -4.36
N ASP A 101 2.01 0.23 -4.64
CA ASP A 101 2.13 -1.16 -4.17
C ASP A 101 3.43 -1.83 -4.67
N ASP A 102 3.84 -1.54 -5.91
CA ASP A 102 5.10 -2.03 -6.49
C ASP A 102 6.33 -1.39 -5.83
N LYS A 103 6.28 -0.10 -5.47
CA LYS A 103 7.40 0.66 -4.88
C LYS A 103 7.55 0.43 -3.36
N CYS A 104 6.45 0.42 -2.64
CA CYS A 104 6.38 0.29 -1.19
C CYS A 104 5.21 -0.63 -0.80
N PRO A 105 5.41 -1.95 -0.85
CA PRO A 105 4.33 -2.90 -0.62
C PRO A 105 3.76 -2.78 0.80
N ASN A 106 2.44 -2.85 0.91
CA ASN A 106 1.74 -2.87 2.19
C ASN A 106 2.19 -4.07 3.04
N PRO A 107 2.74 -3.85 4.25
CA PRO A 107 3.22 -4.95 5.10
C PRO A 107 2.09 -5.93 5.50
N LEU A 108 0.84 -5.48 5.46
CA LEU A 108 -0.34 -6.28 5.78
C LEU A 108 -0.90 -7.08 4.59
N SER A 109 -0.48 -6.77 3.35
CA SER A 109 -0.99 -7.44 2.15
C SER A 109 -0.21 -8.70 1.79
N SER A 110 0.97 -8.92 2.38
CA SER A 110 1.68 -10.18 2.21
C SER A 110 1.07 -11.25 3.11
N PRO A 111 0.53 -12.36 2.58
CA PRO A 111 0.47 -13.58 3.37
C PRO A 111 1.91 -13.84 3.83
N GLN A 112 2.11 -14.07 5.13
CA GLN A 112 3.42 -14.30 5.73
C GLN A 112 4.29 -15.18 4.82
N LYS A 113 5.28 -14.59 4.14
CA LYS A 113 6.51 -15.33 3.89
C LYS A 113 7.22 -15.32 5.23
N PRO A 114 7.43 -16.49 5.87
CA PRO A 114 8.30 -16.57 7.02
C PRO A 114 9.60 -15.86 6.65
N LYS A 115 10.04 -14.89 7.48
CA LYS A 115 11.42 -14.41 7.40
C LYS A 115 12.29 -15.64 7.65
N ASP A 116 12.91 -16.15 6.60
CA ASP A 116 13.93 -17.20 6.67
C ASP A 116 15.08 -16.68 7.54
N THR A 117 15.02 -16.94 8.84
CA THR A 117 16.22 -17.05 9.68
C THR A 117 16.56 -18.52 9.80
N ALA A 118 17.52 -18.91 8.97
CA ALA A 118 18.32 -20.14 8.99
C ALA A 118 18.33 -20.95 10.30
N ASN A 119 17.99 -22.24 10.22
CA ASN A 119 18.82 -23.31 10.79
C ASN A 119 18.55 -24.68 10.10
N PRO A 120 19.57 -25.35 9.54
CA PRO A 120 19.43 -26.64 8.87
C PRO A 120 19.64 -27.81 9.85
N LYS A 121 18.56 -28.40 10.38
CA LYS A 121 18.54 -29.82 10.81
C LYS A 121 17.17 -30.20 11.37
N SER A 122 16.47 -31.07 10.66
CA SER A 122 16.14 -32.40 11.17
C SER A 122 15.28 -33.11 10.12
N SER A 123 15.89 -34.06 9.43
CA SER A 123 15.18 -35.18 8.82
C SER A 123 14.20 -35.76 9.83
N GLN A 124 12.99 -36.08 9.38
CA GLN A 124 12.30 -37.30 9.78
C GLN A 124 11.25 -37.64 8.71
N THR A 125 11.70 -38.52 7.81
CA THR A 125 10.87 -39.43 7.02
C THR A 125 9.92 -40.18 7.95
N ILE A 126 8.62 -40.16 7.66
CA ILE A 126 7.70 -41.17 8.22
C ILE A 126 6.91 -41.74 7.06
N THR A 127 7.28 -42.96 6.71
CA THR A 127 6.62 -43.87 5.78
C THR A 127 5.25 -44.24 6.34
N SER A 128 4.18 -44.03 5.56
CA SER A 128 2.86 -44.59 5.86
C SER A 128 2.88 -46.11 5.66
N THR A 129 2.77 -46.86 6.75
CA THR A 129 2.36 -48.27 6.74
C THR A 129 1.04 -48.36 7.51
N GLU A 130 -0.01 -48.70 6.77
CA GLU A 130 -1.02 -49.73 7.08
C GLU A 130 -1.32 -50.01 8.57
N LEU A 131 -2.59 -49.89 8.99
CA LEU A 131 -3.48 -51.05 9.18
C LEU A 131 -4.78 -50.62 9.88
N ARG A 132 -5.89 -51.06 9.30
CA ARG A 132 -7.28 -50.94 9.78
C ARG A 132 -7.55 -52.00 10.87
N PRO A 133 -8.53 -51.76 11.76
CA PRO A 133 -9.61 -52.74 11.93
C PRO A 133 -10.98 -52.16 11.55
#